data_AF-A0A7R9WF94-F1
#
_entry.id   AF-A0A7R9WF94-F1
#
_cell.length_a   1.000
_cell.length_b   1.000
_cell.length_c   1.000
_cell.angle_alpha   90.00
_cell.angle_beta   90.00
_cell.angle_gamma   90.00
#
_symmetry.space_group_name_H-M   'P 1'
#
loop_
_entity.id
_entity.type
_entity.pdbx_description
1 polymer ?
#
loop_
_entity_poly.entity_id
_entity_poly.type
_entity_poly.pdbx_seq_one_letter_code
_entity_poly.pdbx_strand_id
1 'polypeptide(L)'
;VSDYIGKDRGPRQADFTSFQREQRALFDAIQKFDEILPSLLILPKKDLEQVSRSRLVWQLLNETISRPFVIGIVMIDFVLHVTRMLAFRVDIGNYANKSGVFFVERDTLLLVLVIGLYQLLRKASEGIYLFLISPAVCWSYFLDFWTIVDLLSISLVWVGVSYLDNPDVGPLSNLMAISMALLWLRLIGLLKAINMHLATFVLSITEIMKDIKWYLLLMAICIIMFADMIHIITSNSNN
;
A
#
# COMPACT_ATOMS: atom_id res chain seq x y z
N VAL A 1 -23.32 47.86 24.64
CA VAL A 1 -22.01 47.41 25.16
C VAL A 1 -22.02 47.17 26.68
N SER A 2 -23.10 47.49 27.42
CA SER A 2 -23.16 47.39 28.88
C SER A 2 -23.62 46.04 29.46
N ASP A 3 -23.73 44.98 28.65
CA ASP A 3 -24.45 43.75 29.06
C ASP A 3 -23.54 42.52 29.23
N TYR A 4 -22.22 42.74 29.40
CA TYR A 4 -21.20 41.69 29.28
C TYR A 4 -20.54 41.22 30.59
N ILE A 5 -20.98 41.68 31.76
CA ILE A 5 -20.28 41.36 33.02
C ILE A 5 -21.19 40.51 33.93
N GLY A 6 -20.92 39.20 33.99
CA GLY A 6 -21.09 38.44 35.24
C GLY A 6 -22.22 37.42 35.38
N LYS A 7 -22.94 37.01 34.33
CA LYS A 7 -23.85 35.85 34.41
C LYS A 7 -23.48 34.81 33.35
N ASP A 8 -23.23 33.57 33.78
CA ASP A 8 -23.12 32.38 32.94
C ASP A 8 -24.34 32.30 32.02
N ARG A 9 -24.22 32.86 30.82
CA ARG A 9 -25.22 32.69 29.78
C ARG A 9 -24.98 31.32 29.16
N GLY A 10 -25.90 30.40 29.41
CA GLY A 10 -25.96 29.15 28.66
C GLY A 10 -26.02 29.43 27.16
N PRO A 11 -25.37 28.59 26.33
CA PRO A 11 -25.27 28.82 24.89
C PRO A 11 -26.68 28.93 24.27
N ARG A 12 -26.98 30.05 23.61
CA ARG A 12 -28.24 30.20 22.90
C ARG A 12 -28.18 29.40 21.60
N GLN A 13 -29.30 28.84 21.18
CA GLN A 13 -29.39 28.09 19.93
C GLN A 13 -28.96 28.95 18.71
N ALA A 14 -29.21 30.25 18.76
CA ALA A 14 -28.75 31.21 17.75
C ALA A 14 -27.21 31.28 17.65
N ASP A 15 -26.51 31.27 18.79
CA ASP A 15 -25.05 31.31 18.84
C ASP A 15 -24.45 30.04 18.21
N PHE A 16 -25.08 28.89 18.49
CA PHE A 16 -24.70 27.61 17.87
C PHE A 16 -24.86 27.63 16.35
N THR A 17 -25.97 28.16 15.83
CA THR A 17 -26.18 28.27 14.39
C THR A 17 -25.22 29.26 13.73
N SER A 18 -24.90 30.39 14.39
CA SER A 18 -23.92 31.34 13.85
C SER A 18 -22.53 30.73 13.82
N PHE A 19 -22.13 30.02 14.89
CA PHE A 19 -20.86 29.31 14.95
C PHE A 19 -20.75 28.25 13.84
N GLN A 20 -21.78 27.44 13.62
CA GLN A 20 -21.76 26.45 12.54
C GLN A 20 -21.63 27.09 11.15
N ARG A 21 -22.31 28.22 10.93
CA ARG A 21 -22.22 28.96 9.67
C ARG A 21 -20.82 29.55 9.47
N GLU A 22 -20.24 30.16 10.48
CA GLU A 22 -18.87 30.71 10.41
C GLU A 22 -17.83 29.61 10.26
N GLN A 23 -18.01 28.47 10.94
CA GLN A 23 -17.15 27.30 10.78
C GLN A 23 -17.19 26.76 9.35
N ARG A 24 -18.38 26.66 8.73
CA ARG A 24 -18.51 26.26 7.32
C ARG A 24 -17.87 27.28 6.39
N ALA A 25 -18.11 28.58 6.60
CA ALA A 25 -17.50 29.63 5.80
C ALA A 25 -15.95 29.61 5.90
N LEU A 26 -15.42 29.34 7.08
CA LEU A 26 -13.98 29.14 7.28
C LEU A 26 -13.49 27.90 6.52
N PHE A 27 -14.22 26.79 6.58
CA PHE A 27 -13.86 25.57 5.83
C PHE A 27 -13.90 25.80 4.32
N ASP A 28 -14.93 26.48 3.80
CA ASP A 28 -15.05 26.84 2.39
C ASP A 28 -13.92 27.79 1.95
N ALA A 29 -13.50 28.71 2.83
CA ALA A 29 -12.37 29.60 2.57
C ALA A 29 -11.03 28.85 2.57
N ILE A 30 -10.86 27.92 3.51
CA ILE A 30 -9.67 27.07 3.63
C ILE A 30 -9.57 26.11 2.44
N GLN A 31 -10.69 25.57 1.97
CA GLN A 31 -10.74 24.67 0.83
C GLN A 31 -10.28 25.33 -0.48
N LYS A 32 -10.40 26.66 -0.60
CA LYS A 32 -9.88 27.41 -1.76
C LYS A 32 -8.35 27.41 -1.84
N PHE A 33 -7.65 27.03 -0.76
CA PHE A 33 -6.21 26.85 -0.79
C PHE A 33 -5.89 25.40 -1.19
N ASP A 34 -5.65 25.20 -2.50
CA ASP A 34 -5.30 23.90 -3.08
C ASP A 34 -4.01 23.29 -2.47
N GLU A 35 -3.18 24.11 -1.83
CA GLU A 35 -1.88 23.73 -1.28
C GLU A 35 -1.92 23.16 0.15
N ILE A 36 -3.10 23.07 0.79
CA ILE A 36 -3.20 22.57 2.17
C ILE A 36 -2.83 21.09 2.25
N LEU A 37 -3.32 20.26 1.34
CA LEU A 37 -2.98 18.83 1.29
C LEU A 37 -1.47 18.59 1.11
N PRO A 38 -0.81 19.21 0.11
CA PRO A 38 0.65 19.19 -0.01
C PRO A 38 1.37 19.63 1.26
N SER A 39 0.88 20.71 1.90
CA SER A 39 1.48 21.23 3.14
C SER A 39 1.36 20.25 4.31
N LEU A 40 0.25 19.52 4.41
CA LEU A 40 0.06 18.45 5.39
C LEU A 40 1.03 17.28 5.18
N LEU A 41 1.35 16.95 3.92
CA LEU A 41 2.27 15.85 3.59
C LEU A 41 3.72 16.13 4.02
N ILE A 42 4.09 17.40 4.19
CA ILE A 42 5.43 17.81 4.63
C ILE A 42 5.59 17.66 6.16
N LEU A 43 4.48 17.61 6.91
CA LEU A 43 4.52 17.53 8.37
C LEU A 43 5.15 16.20 8.85
N PRO A 44 5.92 16.22 9.95
CA PRO A 44 6.38 15.00 10.60
C PRO A 44 5.21 14.07 10.96
N LYS A 45 5.42 12.75 10.89
CA LYS A 45 4.35 11.75 11.13
C LYS A 45 3.57 12.00 12.44
N LYS A 46 4.26 12.41 13.50
CA LYS A 46 3.66 12.72 14.81
C LYS A 46 2.68 13.90 14.73
N ASP A 47 3.10 14.98 14.06
CA ASP A 47 2.30 16.19 13.92
C ASP A 47 1.16 15.97 12.92
N LEU A 48 1.41 15.22 11.84
CA LEU A 48 0.38 14.81 10.89
C LEU A 48 -0.70 13.96 11.56
N GLU A 49 -0.34 13.06 12.48
CA GLU A 49 -1.33 12.27 13.23
C GLU A 49 -2.19 13.17 14.12
N GLN A 50 -1.59 14.17 14.77
CA GLN A 50 -2.34 15.13 15.59
C GLN A 50 -3.27 16.01 14.74
N VAL A 51 -2.77 16.51 13.61
CA VAL A 51 -3.49 17.42 12.71
C VAL A 51 -4.60 16.69 11.94
N SER A 52 -4.40 15.42 11.55
CA SER A 52 -5.42 14.60 10.87
C SER A 52 -6.61 14.24 11.76
N ARG A 53 -6.46 14.29 13.09
CA ARG A 53 -7.58 14.16 14.04
C ARG A 53 -8.46 15.42 14.11
N SER A 54 -8.00 16.54 13.57
CA SER A 54 -8.83 17.74 13.49
C SER A 54 -10.00 17.51 12.52
N ARG A 55 -11.20 17.98 12.89
CA ARG A 55 -12.41 17.83 12.05
C ARG A 55 -12.22 18.44 10.66
N LEU A 56 -11.47 19.54 10.58
CA LEU A 56 -11.19 20.24 9.33
C LEU A 56 -10.39 19.36 8.36
N VAL A 57 -9.27 18.79 8.82
CA VAL A 57 -8.41 17.97 7.96
C VAL A 57 -9.09 16.66 7.60
N TRP A 58 -9.83 16.07 8.54
CA TRP A 58 -10.63 14.89 8.24
C TRP A 58 -11.68 15.15 7.16
N GLN A 59 -12.41 16.26 7.25
CA GLN A 59 -13.42 16.64 6.26
C GLN A 59 -12.77 16.90 4.88
N LEU A 60 -11.66 17.63 4.86
CA LEU A 60 -10.93 17.96 3.62
C LEU A 60 -10.34 16.71 2.95
N LEU A 61 -9.77 15.80 3.75
CA LEU A 61 -9.28 14.51 3.27
C LEU A 61 -10.43 13.65 2.72
N ASN A 62 -11.53 13.54 3.46
CA ASN A 62 -12.68 12.74 3.06
C ASN A 62 -13.30 13.27 1.76
N GLU A 63 -13.43 14.58 1.61
CA GLU A 63 -13.95 15.19 0.40
C GLU A 63 -13.01 14.97 -0.80
N THR A 64 -11.70 15.08 -0.58
CA THR A 64 -10.71 14.86 -1.65
C THR A 64 -10.66 13.39 -2.09
N ILE A 65 -10.69 12.45 -1.14
CA ILE A 65 -10.71 11.01 -1.41
C ILE A 65 -12.03 10.59 -2.07
N SER A 66 -13.15 11.21 -1.68
CA SER A 66 -14.49 10.87 -2.21
C SER A 66 -14.76 11.43 -3.60
N ARG A 67 -13.82 12.17 -4.20
CA ARG A 67 -14.00 12.68 -5.57
C ARG A 67 -14.18 11.50 -6.53
N PRO A 68 -15.24 11.49 -7.36
CA PRO A 68 -15.57 10.35 -8.22
C PRO A 68 -14.45 10.01 -9.19
N PHE A 69 -13.67 11.01 -9.60
CA PHE A 69 -12.48 10.84 -10.42
C PHE A 69 -11.41 9.98 -9.73
N VAL A 70 -11.11 10.25 -8.46
CA VAL A 70 -10.12 9.50 -7.67
C VAL A 70 -10.59 8.06 -7.48
N ILE A 71 -11.86 7.87 -7.14
CA ILE A 71 -12.46 6.54 -6.99
C ILE A 71 -12.41 5.77 -8.33
N GLY A 72 -12.75 6.41 -9.45
CA GLY A 72 -12.68 5.79 -10.77
C GLY A 72 -11.26 5.34 -11.13
N ILE A 73 -10.27 6.17 -10.84
CA ILE A 73 -8.84 5.88 -11.01
C ILE A 73 -8.39 4.67 -10.17
N VAL A 74 -8.88 4.54 -8.94
CA VAL A 74 -8.60 3.37 -8.06
C VAL A 74 -9.30 2.11 -8.59
N MET A 75 -10.55 2.23 -9.06
CA MET A 75 -11.29 1.10 -9.63
C MET A 75 -10.65 0.57 -10.92
N ILE A 76 -10.17 1.46 -11.79
CA ILE A 76 -9.42 1.08 -12.99
C ILE A 76 -8.16 0.29 -12.62
N ASP A 77 -7.41 0.78 -11.62
CA ASP A 77 -6.22 0.08 -11.13
C ASP A 77 -6.53 -1.29 -10.56
N PHE A 78 -7.63 -1.40 -9.82
CA PHE A 78 -8.11 -2.66 -9.28
C PHE A 78 -8.43 -3.66 -10.39
N VAL A 79 -9.21 -3.24 -11.39
CA VAL A 79 -9.56 -4.08 -12.54
C VAL A 79 -8.31 -4.52 -13.30
N LEU A 80 -7.42 -3.57 -13.63
CA LEU A 80 -6.17 -3.88 -14.34
C LEU A 80 -5.28 -4.83 -13.55
N HIS A 81 -5.21 -4.69 -12.23
CA HIS A 81 -4.46 -5.60 -11.37
C HIS A 81 -5.04 -7.02 -11.38
N VAL A 82 -6.36 -7.15 -11.25
CA VAL A 82 -7.05 -8.46 -11.32
C VAL A 82 -6.86 -9.08 -12.72
N THR A 83 -7.02 -8.31 -13.78
CA THR A 83 -6.78 -8.78 -15.16
C THR A 83 -5.35 -9.27 -15.35
N ARG A 84 -4.35 -8.51 -14.89
CA ARG A 84 -2.93 -8.92 -14.94
C ARG A 84 -2.69 -10.22 -14.18
N MET A 85 -3.30 -10.35 -13.01
CA MET A 85 -3.16 -11.53 -12.16
C MET A 85 -3.78 -12.79 -12.79
N LEU A 86 -4.95 -12.65 -13.42
CA LEU A 86 -5.58 -13.74 -14.16
C LEU A 86 -4.75 -14.15 -15.39
N ALA A 87 -4.28 -13.17 -16.18
CA ALA A 87 -3.43 -13.42 -17.33
C ALA A 87 -2.12 -14.13 -16.95
N PHE A 88 -1.45 -13.63 -15.91
CA PHE A 88 -0.24 -14.27 -15.39
C PHE A 88 -0.48 -15.70 -14.88
N ARG A 89 -1.66 -15.98 -14.29
CA ARG A 89 -2.03 -17.34 -13.88
C ARG A 89 -2.25 -18.27 -15.06
N VAL A 90 -2.85 -17.78 -16.15
CA VAL A 90 -2.97 -18.55 -17.41
C VAL A 90 -1.59 -18.88 -17.96
N ASP A 91 -0.66 -17.90 -17.98
CA ASP A 91 0.71 -18.11 -18.44
C ASP A 91 1.45 -19.18 -17.60
N ILE A 92 1.31 -19.16 -16.27
CA ILE A 92 1.86 -20.20 -15.39
C ILE A 92 1.26 -21.58 -15.69
N GLY A 93 -0.06 -21.64 -15.90
CA GLY A 93 -0.76 -22.88 -16.23
C GLY A 93 -0.29 -23.49 -17.56
N ASN A 94 -0.13 -22.65 -18.57
CA ASN A 94 0.42 -23.04 -19.87
C ASN A 94 1.86 -23.53 -19.74
N TYR A 95 2.68 -22.88 -18.92
CA TYR A 95 4.05 -23.31 -18.64
C TYR A 95 4.13 -24.67 -17.93
N ALA A 96 3.21 -24.96 -17.00
CA ALA A 96 3.20 -26.22 -16.26
C ALA A 96 2.77 -27.42 -17.15
N ASN A 97 1.81 -27.20 -18.05
CA ASN A 97 1.25 -28.23 -18.92
C ASN A 97 2.07 -28.44 -20.22
N LYS A 98 3.40 -28.59 -20.14
CA LYS A 98 4.34 -28.73 -21.30
C LYS A 98 4.02 -29.89 -22.30
N SER A 99 2.88 -30.56 -22.21
CA SER A 99 2.52 -31.78 -22.95
C SER A 99 1.38 -31.61 -23.97
N GLY A 100 1.50 -30.63 -24.87
CA GLY A 100 0.81 -30.66 -26.17
C GLY A 100 -0.24 -29.58 -26.38
N VAL A 101 -0.03 -28.81 -27.45
CA VAL A 101 -0.84 -27.65 -27.89
C VAL A 101 -0.48 -26.36 -27.13
N PHE A 102 0.75 -25.90 -27.40
CA PHE A 102 1.25 -24.57 -27.06
C PHE A 102 0.51 -23.51 -27.88
N PHE A 103 -0.57 -22.99 -27.30
CA PHE A 103 -0.90 -21.59 -27.48
C PHE A 103 -0.64 -20.92 -26.14
N VAL A 104 0.64 -20.68 -25.82
CA VAL A 104 0.93 -19.41 -25.15
C VAL A 104 0.54 -18.38 -26.21
N GLU A 105 -0.72 -17.98 -26.18
CA GLU A 105 -1.20 -16.94 -27.07
C GLU A 105 -0.33 -15.73 -26.75
N ARG A 106 0.50 -15.33 -27.71
CA ARG A 106 1.39 -14.17 -27.60
C ARG A 106 0.66 -12.95 -27.04
N ASP A 107 -0.65 -12.92 -27.25
CA ASP A 107 -1.61 -11.96 -26.76
C ASP A 107 -1.69 -11.89 -25.21
N THR A 108 -1.63 -13.01 -24.46
CA THR A 108 -1.68 -12.98 -22.99
C THR A 108 -0.41 -12.37 -22.40
N LEU A 109 0.76 -12.75 -22.92
CA LEU A 109 2.06 -12.18 -22.52
C LEU A 109 2.12 -10.69 -22.80
N LEU A 110 1.72 -10.27 -24.01
CA LEU A 110 1.67 -8.86 -24.39
C LEU A 110 0.73 -8.07 -23.47
N LEU A 111 -0.43 -8.64 -23.12
CA LEU A 111 -1.38 -8.02 -22.19
C LEU A 111 -0.77 -7.84 -20.79
N VAL A 112 -0.07 -8.84 -20.24
CA VAL A 112 0.62 -8.74 -18.94
C VAL A 112 1.69 -7.64 -18.96
N LEU A 113 2.46 -7.56 -20.05
CA LEU A 113 3.51 -6.55 -20.21
C LEU A 113 2.93 -5.14 -20.34
N VAL A 114 1.89 -4.94 -21.17
CA VAL A 114 1.23 -3.64 -21.37
C VAL A 114 0.60 -3.14 -20.07
N ILE A 115 -0.13 -4.01 -19.35
CA ILE A 115 -0.70 -3.63 -18.04
C ILE A 115 0.41 -3.34 -17.03
N GLY A 116 1.48 -4.14 -17.02
CA GLY A 116 2.64 -3.91 -16.16
C GLY A 116 3.32 -2.57 -16.44
N LEU A 117 3.45 -2.19 -17.71
CA LEU A 117 4.00 -0.89 -18.13
C LEU A 117 3.11 0.27 -17.68
N TYR A 118 1.79 0.17 -17.87
CA TYR A 118 0.83 1.17 -17.39
C TYR A 118 0.98 1.37 -15.87
N GLN A 119 1.03 0.28 -15.09
CA GLN A 119 1.17 0.34 -13.64
C GLN A 119 2.51 0.95 -13.22
N LEU A 120 3.60 0.64 -13.93
CA LEU A 120 4.92 1.23 -13.68
C LEU A 120 4.92 2.75 -13.95
N LEU A 121 4.38 3.16 -15.10
CA LEU A 121 4.25 4.59 -15.45
C LEU A 121 3.40 5.35 -14.45
N ARG A 122 2.31 4.76 -13.99
CA ARG A 122 1.46 5.35 -12.95
C ARG A 122 2.22 5.55 -11.65
N LYS A 123 2.95 4.54 -11.16
CA LYS A 123 3.81 4.67 -9.97
C LYS A 123 4.93 5.69 -10.15
N ALA A 124 5.51 5.76 -11.35
CA ALA A 124 6.50 6.78 -11.68
C ALA A 124 5.90 8.19 -11.60
N SER A 125 4.66 8.38 -12.10
CA SER A 125 3.97 9.66 -12.02
C SER A 125 3.69 10.08 -10.56
N GLU A 126 3.22 9.16 -9.71
CA GLU A 126 3.03 9.39 -8.27
C GLU A 126 4.35 9.81 -7.60
N GLY A 127 5.45 9.10 -7.93
CA GLY A 127 6.78 9.41 -7.42
C GLY A 127 7.30 10.79 -7.85
N ILE A 128 7.06 11.19 -9.12
CA ILE A 128 7.43 12.51 -9.65
C ILE A 128 6.66 13.61 -8.90
N TYR A 129 5.34 13.46 -8.71
CA TYR A 129 4.55 14.44 -7.97
C TYR A 129 4.99 14.57 -6.51
N LEU A 130 5.29 13.45 -5.84
CA LEU A 130 5.81 13.48 -4.47
C LEU A 130 7.21 14.11 -4.39
N PHE A 131 8.06 13.86 -5.39
CA PHE A 131 9.38 14.46 -5.48
C PHE A 131 9.31 15.99 -5.63
N LEU A 132 8.35 16.49 -6.42
CA LEU A 132 8.10 17.92 -6.58
C LEU A 132 7.62 18.58 -5.27
N ILE A 133 6.86 17.87 -4.44
CA ILE A 133 6.43 18.38 -3.13
C ILE A 133 7.59 18.39 -2.14
N SER A 134 8.27 17.26 -1.96
CA SER A 134 9.44 17.14 -1.09
C SER A 134 10.22 15.85 -1.35
N PRO A 135 11.55 15.92 -1.55
CA PRO A 135 12.37 14.73 -1.77
C PRO A 135 12.39 13.80 -0.55
N ALA A 136 12.25 14.33 0.67
CA ALA A 136 12.22 13.53 1.89
C ALA A 136 10.94 12.68 1.97
N VAL A 137 9.80 13.25 1.58
CA VAL A 137 8.51 12.54 1.52
C VAL A 137 8.55 11.47 0.43
N CYS A 138 9.13 11.79 -0.74
CA CYS A 138 9.35 10.84 -1.82
C CYS A 138 10.20 9.63 -1.38
N TRP A 139 11.32 9.86 -0.68
CA TRP A 139 12.14 8.77 -0.17
C TRP A 139 11.40 7.91 0.87
N SER A 140 10.65 8.53 1.78
CA SER A 140 9.82 7.79 2.72
C SER A 140 8.70 7.00 2.03
N TYR A 141 8.19 7.47 0.90
CA TYR A 141 7.18 6.75 0.11
C TYR A 141 7.77 5.51 -0.58
N PHE A 142 8.98 5.62 -1.16
CA PHE A 142 9.66 4.48 -1.77
C PHE A 142 10.12 3.42 -0.76
N LEU A 143 10.38 3.81 0.48
CA LEU A 143 10.66 2.89 1.59
C LEU A 143 9.40 2.32 2.26
N ASP A 144 8.20 2.74 1.85
CA ASP A 144 6.97 2.17 2.37
C ASP A 144 6.84 0.70 1.93
N PHE A 145 6.45 -0.17 2.86
CA PHE A 145 6.33 -1.60 2.62
C PHE A 145 5.42 -1.91 1.42
N TRP A 146 4.29 -1.20 1.29
CA TRP A 146 3.35 -1.44 0.20
C TRP A 146 3.91 -1.00 -1.16
N THR A 147 4.65 0.11 -1.19
CA THR A 147 5.33 0.56 -2.40
C THR A 147 6.40 -0.43 -2.85
N ILE A 148 7.17 -0.98 -1.90
CA ILE A 148 8.18 -2.02 -2.19
C ILE A 148 7.51 -3.27 -2.76
N VAL A 149 6.43 -3.76 -2.13
CA VAL A 149 5.65 -4.90 -2.62
C VAL A 149 5.09 -4.62 -4.02
N ASP A 150 4.56 -3.42 -4.27
CA ASP A 150 4.05 -3.01 -5.57
C ASP A 150 5.14 -3.09 -6.64
N LEU A 151 6.27 -2.43 -6.43
CA LEU A 151 7.38 -2.40 -7.40
C LEU A 151 7.97 -3.79 -7.64
N LEU A 152 8.13 -4.58 -6.57
CA LEU A 152 8.69 -5.92 -6.63
C LEU A 152 7.72 -6.91 -7.31
N SER A 153 6.41 -6.75 -7.13
CA SER A 153 5.40 -7.51 -7.89
C SER A 153 5.44 -7.18 -9.39
N ILE A 154 5.66 -5.90 -9.74
CA ILE A 154 5.72 -5.48 -11.14
C ILE A 154 6.97 -6.07 -11.81
N SER A 155 8.13 -5.92 -11.17
CA SER A 155 9.42 -6.34 -11.71
C SER A 155 9.54 -7.86 -11.81
N LEU A 156 9.12 -8.62 -10.79
CA LEU A 156 9.24 -10.08 -10.81
C LEU A 156 8.35 -10.74 -11.86
N VAL A 157 7.16 -10.20 -12.11
CA VAL A 157 6.30 -10.68 -13.20
C VAL A 157 6.93 -10.38 -14.56
N TRP A 158 7.53 -9.20 -14.75
CA TRP A 158 8.27 -8.90 -15.98
C TRP A 158 9.43 -9.86 -16.19
N VAL A 159 10.23 -10.09 -15.15
CA VAL A 159 11.33 -11.04 -15.18
C VAL A 159 10.82 -12.45 -15.48
N GLY A 160 9.74 -12.90 -14.81
CA GLY A 160 9.13 -14.21 -15.03
C GLY A 160 8.60 -14.40 -16.45
N VAL A 161 8.00 -13.36 -17.04
CA VAL A 161 7.56 -13.35 -18.44
C VAL A 161 8.74 -13.40 -19.41
N SER A 162 9.82 -12.65 -19.18
CA SER A 162 11.00 -12.70 -20.04
C SER A 162 11.72 -14.06 -20.02
N TYR A 163 11.62 -14.80 -18.91
CA TYR A 163 12.20 -16.15 -18.80
C TYR A 163 11.30 -17.26 -19.36
N LEU A 164 10.02 -17.00 -19.64
CA LEU A 164 9.14 -17.98 -20.29
C LEU A 164 9.63 -18.38 -21.69
N ASP A 165 10.30 -17.46 -22.39
CA ASP A 165 10.90 -17.71 -23.71
C ASP A 165 12.16 -18.60 -23.64
N ASN A 166 12.77 -18.77 -22.45
CA ASN A 166 13.99 -19.55 -22.25
C ASN A 166 13.78 -20.65 -21.19
N PRO A 167 13.16 -21.79 -21.55
CA PRO A 167 12.75 -22.82 -20.60
C PRO A 167 13.89 -23.58 -19.91
N ASP A 168 15.14 -23.39 -20.35
CA ASP A 168 16.33 -24.08 -19.83
C ASP A 168 16.93 -23.41 -18.58
N VAL A 169 16.40 -22.27 -18.15
CA VAL A 169 16.99 -21.46 -17.08
C VAL A 169 16.36 -21.75 -15.70
N GLY A 170 16.85 -22.79 -15.02
CA GLY A 170 16.77 -22.94 -13.56
C GLY A 170 15.36 -22.96 -12.91
N PRO A 171 15.24 -22.59 -11.60
CA PRO A 171 14.03 -22.76 -10.80
C PRO A 171 12.94 -21.71 -11.10
N LEU A 172 12.55 -21.57 -12.37
CA LEU A 172 11.52 -20.63 -12.84
C LEU A 172 10.17 -20.80 -12.11
N SER A 173 9.84 -22.05 -11.73
CA SER A 173 8.62 -22.36 -10.96
C SER A 173 8.59 -21.64 -9.61
N ASN A 174 9.73 -21.53 -8.91
CA ASN A 174 9.79 -20.86 -7.61
C ASN A 174 9.60 -19.35 -7.78
N LEU A 175 10.23 -18.78 -8.82
CA LEU A 175 10.09 -17.36 -9.15
C LEU A 175 8.63 -17.00 -9.49
N MET A 176 7.96 -17.82 -10.29
CA MET A 176 6.55 -17.65 -10.65
C MET A 176 5.63 -17.75 -9.42
N ALA A 177 5.87 -18.72 -8.53
CA ALA A 177 5.10 -18.87 -7.30
C ALA A 177 5.25 -17.65 -6.37
N ILE A 178 6.48 -17.15 -6.20
CA ILE A 178 6.77 -15.94 -5.41
C ILE A 178 6.09 -14.72 -6.06
N SER A 179 6.19 -14.58 -7.38
CA SER A 179 5.53 -13.49 -8.13
C SER A 179 4.02 -13.50 -7.94
N MET A 180 3.40 -14.69 -7.98
CA MET A 180 1.96 -14.85 -7.75
C MET A 180 1.57 -14.50 -6.31
N ALA A 181 2.36 -14.91 -5.32
CA ALA A 181 2.14 -14.55 -3.92
C ALA A 181 2.19 -13.03 -3.70
N LEU A 182 3.11 -12.34 -4.37
CA LEU A 182 3.21 -10.88 -4.31
C LEU A 182 2.05 -10.16 -5.02
N LEU A 183 1.54 -10.70 -6.13
CA LEU A 183 0.34 -10.16 -6.77
C LEU A 183 -0.89 -10.27 -5.85
N TRP A 184 -1.03 -11.38 -5.11
CA TRP A 184 -2.04 -11.51 -4.07
C TRP A 184 -1.83 -10.52 -2.91
N LEU A 185 -0.59 -10.35 -2.44
CA LEU A 185 -0.29 -9.38 -1.40
C LEU A 185 -0.63 -7.95 -1.84
N ARG A 186 -0.32 -7.59 -3.09
CA ARG A 186 -0.71 -6.32 -3.70
C ARG A 186 -2.23 -6.15 -3.78
N LEU A 187 -2.97 -7.22 -4.10
CA LEU A 187 -4.44 -7.18 -4.11
C LEU A 187 -5.00 -6.79 -2.73
N ILE A 188 -4.42 -7.31 -1.65
CA ILE A 188 -4.78 -6.92 -0.27
C ILE A 188 -4.50 -5.44 -0.04
N GLY A 189 -3.37 -4.93 -0.53
CA GLY A 189 -3.01 -3.51 -0.48
C GLY A 189 -4.05 -2.62 -1.18
N LEU A 190 -4.50 -3.01 -2.37
CA LEU A 190 -5.55 -2.30 -3.11
C LEU A 190 -6.90 -2.37 -2.41
N LEU A 191 -7.30 -3.53 -1.90
CA LEU A 191 -8.56 -3.69 -1.18
C LEU A 191 -8.60 -2.85 0.10
N LYS A 192 -7.46 -2.67 0.78
CA LYS A 192 -7.33 -1.77 1.94
C LYS A 192 -7.66 -0.33 1.57
N ALA A 193 -7.34 0.13 0.36
CA ALA A 193 -7.66 1.48 -0.08
C ALA A 193 -9.16 1.68 -0.35
N ILE A 194 -9.89 0.62 -0.69
CA ILE A 194 -11.31 0.68 -1.05
C ILE A 194 -12.22 0.46 0.17
N ASN A 195 -11.85 -0.46 1.07
CA ASN A 195 -12.69 -0.85 2.20
C ASN A 195 -12.06 -0.47 3.55
N MET A 196 -12.70 0.45 4.27
CA MET A 196 -12.25 0.91 5.58
C MET A 196 -12.14 -0.21 6.62
N HIS A 197 -13.06 -1.19 6.62
CA HIS A 197 -12.99 -2.32 7.54
C HIS A 197 -11.76 -3.19 7.27
N LEU A 198 -11.43 -3.39 5.99
CA LEU A 198 -10.23 -4.12 5.61
C LEU A 198 -8.97 -3.31 5.94
N ALA A 199 -9.00 -1.99 5.80
CA ALA A 199 -7.89 -1.13 6.20
C ALA A 199 -7.54 -1.29 7.68
N THR A 200 -8.55 -1.30 8.55
CA THR A 200 -8.37 -1.54 9.99
C THR A 200 -7.81 -2.94 10.25
N PHE A 201 -8.33 -3.97 9.57
CA PHE A 201 -7.83 -5.33 9.70
C PHE A 201 -6.36 -5.46 9.29
N VAL A 202 -5.98 -4.90 8.15
CA VAL A 202 -4.58 -4.90 7.67
C VAL A 202 -3.68 -4.12 8.62
N LEU A 203 -4.15 -3.01 9.18
CA LEU A 203 -3.41 -2.26 10.20
C LEU A 203 -3.18 -3.10 11.45
N SER A 204 -4.21 -3.79 11.96
CA SER A 204 -4.08 -4.69 13.11
C SER A 204 -3.10 -5.83 12.84
N ILE A 205 -3.14 -6.46 11.66
CA ILE A 205 -2.13 -7.48 11.27
C ILE A 205 -0.73 -6.89 11.27
N THR A 206 -0.56 -5.67 10.73
CA THR A 206 0.76 -5.03 10.66
C THR A 206 1.32 -4.76 12.06
N GLU A 207 0.49 -4.33 13.00
CA GLU A 207 0.90 -4.16 14.40
C GLU A 207 1.26 -5.51 15.05
N ILE A 208 0.44 -6.54 14.87
CA ILE A 208 0.73 -7.89 15.37
C ILE A 208 2.06 -8.41 14.81
N MET A 209 2.33 -8.21 13.52
CA MET A 209 3.59 -8.62 12.89
C MET A 209 4.81 -7.87 13.47
N LYS A 210 4.66 -6.59 13.83
CA LYS A 210 5.71 -5.82 14.51
C LYS A 210 6.02 -6.37 15.89
N ASP A 211 5.03 -6.91 16.59
CA ASP A 211 5.23 -7.53 17.91
C ASP A 211 5.84 -8.94 17.77
N ILE A 212 5.39 -9.71 16.78
CA ILE A 212 5.89 -11.07 16.50
C ILE A 212 7.39 -11.08 16.16
N LYS A 213 7.95 -10.01 15.57
CA LYS A 213 9.37 -9.96 15.17
C LYS A 213 10.32 -10.25 16.34
N TRP A 214 9.99 -9.76 17.53
CA TRP A 214 10.81 -9.96 18.73
C TRP A 214 10.71 -11.39 19.24
N TYR A 215 9.52 -11.95 19.16
CA TYR A 215 9.28 -13.35 19.47
C TYR A 215 10.05 -14.28 18.53
N LEU A 216 10.01 -14.02 17.21
CA LEU A 216 10.76 -14.78 16.21
C LEU A 216 12.28 -14.70 16.44
N LEU A 217 12.79 -13.52 16.82
CA LEU A 217 14.21 -13.35 17.15
C LEU A 217 14.61 -14.19 18.36
N LEU A 218 13.80 -14.20 19.42
CA LEU A 218 14.05 -15.03 20.60
C LEU A 218 14.01 -16.52 20.26
N MET A 219 13.02 -16.94 19.47
CA MET A 219 12.91 -18.33 19.00
C MET A 219 14.13 -18.74 18.17
N ALA A 220 14.62 -17.87 17.28
CA ALA A 220 15.82 -18.12 16.49
C ALA A 220 17.07 -18.30 17.37
N ILE A 221 17.23 -17.49 18.42
CA ILE A 221 18.31 -17.65 19.40
C ILE A 221 18.22 -19.02 20.08
N CYS A 222 17.04 -19.42 20.54
CA CYS A 222 16.84 -20.74 21.15
C CYS A 222 17.21 -21.87 20.19
N ILE A 223 16.78 -21.80 18.92
CA ILE A 223 17.10 -22.80 17.89
C ILE A 223 18.62 -22.89 17.69
N ILE A 224 19.31 -21.75 17.58
CA ILE A 224 20.77 -21.74 17.42
C ILE A 224 21.46 -22.33 18.64
N MET A 225 21.02 -21.98 19.86
CA MET A 225 21.56 -22.54 21.10
C MET A 225 21.41 -24.07 21.16
N PHE A 226 20.23 -24.59 20.81
CA PHE A 226 20.01 -26.04 20.77
C PHE A 226 20.84 -26.72 19.67
N ALA A 227 20.94 -26.11 18.49
CA ALA A 227 21.76 -26.62 17.40
C ALA A 227 23.24 -26.72 17.80
N ASP A 228 23.76 -25.70 18.49
CA ASP A 228 25.13 -25.68 19.00
C ASP A 228 25.38 -26.77 20.07
N MET A 229 24.45 -26.92 21.02
CA MET A 229 24.53 -27.98 22.04
C MET A 229 24.54 -29.38 21.41
N ILE A 230 23.67 -29.64 20.44
CA ILE A 230 23.63 -30.92 19.72
C ILE A 230 24.95 -31.15 18.98
N HIS A 231 25.48 -30.13 18.29
CA HIS A 231 26.74 -30.23 17.57
C HIS A 231 27.90 -30.63 18.50
N ILE A 232 28.00 -30.01 19.68
CA ILE A 232 29.03 -30.35 20.69
C ILE A 232 28.89 -31.80 21.16
N ILE A 233 27.68 -32.24 21.49
CA ILE A 233 27.43 -33.61 21.95
C ILE A 233 27.80 -34.63 20.85
N THR A 234 27.38 -34.41 19.61
CA THR A 234 27.69 -35.30 18.49
C THR A 234 29.19 -35.31 18.17
N SER A 235 29.86 -34.16 18.23
CA SER A 235 31.31 -34.08 18.02
C SER A 235 32.10 -34.84 19.08
N ASN A 236 31.65 -34.82 20.34
CA ASN A 236 32.32 -35.56 21.42
C ASN A 236 32.02 -37.06 21.38
N SER A 237 30.86 -37.48 20.87
CA SER A 237 30.49 -38.90 20.77
C SER A 237 31.24 -39.66 19.67
N ASN A 238 31.85 -38.96 18.71
CA ASN A 238 32.57 -39.56 17.58
C ASN A 238 34.09 -39.67 17.82
N ASN A 239 34.59 -39.21 18.97
CA ASN A 239 35.97 -39.37 19.44
C ASN A 239 36.03 -40.42 20.55
#